data_AF-A0A0C9V2D9-F1
#
_entry.id   AF-A0A0C9V2D9-F1
#
_cell.length_a   1.000
_cell.length_b   1.000
_cell.length_c   1.000
_cell.angle_alpha   90.00
_cell.angle_beta   90.00
_cell.angle_gamma   90.00
#
_symmetry.space_group_name_H-M   'P 1'
#
loop_
_entity.id
_entity.type
_entity.pdbx_description
1 polymer ?
#
loop_
_entity_poly.entity_id
_entity_poly.type
_entity_poly.pdbx_seq_one_letter_code
_entity_poly.pdbx_strand_id
1 'polypeptide(L)'
;DPILTIDHFRPLLQLRSLAHMEINVQCTICLNNAAITEMAKAWPSLEFLYLNFAGWTVPSEITPVGFISLLTHCPKLKDLGIVVDFTSVPEQLPALPLNTAIEQYEAGTSPIEKPEAVAEFLACIMPNLKAVVGW
;
A
#
# COMPACT_ATOMS: atom_id res chain seq x y z
N ASP A 1 -5.35 -8.46 -21.29
CA ASP A 1 -4.75 -9.26 -20.21
C ASP A 1 -5.75 -9.48 -19.08
N PRO A 2 -5.66 -10.59 -18.33
CA PRO A 2 -6.51 -10.82 -17.17
C PRO A 2 -6.33 -9.72 -16.11
N ILE A 3 -7.38 -9.43 -15.35
CA ILE A 3 -7.40 -8.40 -14.30
C ILE A 3 -7.87 -9.04 -12.99
N LEU A 4 -7.09 -8.89 -11.94
CA LEU A 4 -7.49 -9.20 -10.57
C LEU A 4 -8.08 -7.97 -9.91
N THR A 5 -9.33 -8.11 -9.47
CA THR A 5 -10.08 -7.11 -8.69
C THR A 5 -10.30 -7.61 -7.27
N ILE A 6 -10.81 -6.75 -6.38
CA ILE A 6 -11.19 -7.10 -5.00
C ILE A 6 -12.06 -8.36 -4.89
N ASP A 7 -12.91 -8.66 -5.86
CA ASP A 7 -13.77 -9.85 -5.87
C ASP A 7 -12.97 -11.16 -5.76
N HIS A 8 -11.77 -11.19 -6.34
CA HIS A 8 -10.88 -12.35 -6.31
C HIS A 8 -10.21 -12.53 -4.94
N PHE A 9 -10.11 -11.46 -4.15
CA PHE A 9 -9.54 -11.48 -2.81
C PHE A 9 -10.59 -11.74 -1.72
N ARG A 10 -11.88 -11.51 -1.99
CA ARG A 10 -12.97 -11.70 -1.01
C ARG A 10 -12.95 -13.05 -0.29
N PRO A 11 -12.68 -14.19 -0.96
CA PRO A 11 -12.55 -15.47 -0.28
C PRO A 11 -11.43 -15.53 0.76
N LEU A 12 -10.38 -14.71 0.61
CA LEU A 12 -9.23 -14.63 1.52
C LEU A 12 -9.48 -13.69 2.71
N LEU A 13 -10.48 -12.80 2.61
CA LEU A 13 -10.76 -11.83 3.67
C LEU A 13 -11.14 -12.51 4.98
N GLN A 14 -11.69 -13.72 4.96
CA GLN A 14 -12.01 -14.49 6.18
C GLN A 14 -10.76 -14.88 7.01
N LEU A 15 -9.55 -14.80 6.44
CA LEU A 15 -8.30 -15.15 7.11
C LEU A 15 -7.84 -14.03 8.06
N ARG A 16 -8.52 -13.85 9.21
CA ARG A 16 -8.25 -12.75 10.16
C ARG A 16 -6.84 -12.74 10.75
N SER A 17 -6.18 -13.90 10.79
CA SER A 17 -4.81 -14.07 11.29
C SER A 17 -3.75 -14.02 10.19
N LEU A 18 -4.11 -13.59 8.98
CA LEU A 18 -3.15 -13.46 7.89
C LEU A 18 -2.07 -12.45 8.26
N ALA A 19 -0.82 -12.91 8.33
CA ALA A 19 0.35 -12.10 8.66
C ALA A 19 1.19 -11.78 7.42
N HIS A 20 1.13 -12.61 6.39
CA HIS A 20 1.92 -12.46 5.18
C HIS A 20 1.03 -12.66 3.95
N MET A 21 1.02 -11.66 3.07
CA MET A 21 0.43 -11.75 1.74
C MET A 21 1.43 -11.28 0.70
N GLU A 22 1.76 -12.17 -0.22
CA GLU A 22 2.53 -11.84 -1.41
C GLU A 22 1.80 -12.41 -2.63
N ILE A 23 1.50 -11.54 -3.59
CA ILE A 23 0.94 -11.93 -4.88
C ILE A 23 1.81 -11.32 -5.96
N ASN A 24 2.46 -12.18 -6.74
CA ASN A 24 3.25 -11.79 -7.90
C ASN A 24 2.76 -12.59 -9.12
N VAL A 25 2.00 -11.93 -9.99
CA VAL A 25 1.30 -12.55 -11.11
C VAL A 25 1.46 -11.73 -12.38
N GLN A 26 1.42 -12.40 -13.53
CA GLN A 26 1.50 -11.77 -14.86
C GLN A 26 0.15 -11.19 -15.30
N CYS A 27 -0.53 -10.51 -14.40
CA CYS A 27 -1.83 -9.89 -14.66
C CYS A 27 -1.98 -8.60 -13.88
N THR A 28 -2.86 -7.72 -14.33
CA THR A 28 -3.09 -6.43 -13.66
C THR A 28 -3.83 -6.63 -12.35
N ILE A 29 -3.30 -6.10 -11.24
CA ILE A 29 -4.05 -5.95 -9.99
C ILE A 29 -4.70 -4.57 -10.00
N CYS A 30 -6.03 -4.53 -10.09
CA CYS A 30 -6.83 -3.32 -10.05
C CYS A 30 -7.54 -3.23 -8.69
N LEU A 31 -6.94 -2.47 -7.79
CA LEU A 31 -7.48 -2.16 -6.47
C LEU A 31 -7.58 -0.64 -6.33
N ASN A 32 -8.66 -0.19 -5.71
CA ASN A 32 -8.86 1.21 -5.36
C ASN A 32 -8.84 1.41 -3.83
N ASN A 33 -9.04 2.64 -3.38
CA ASN A 33 -9.08 2.98 -1.96
C ASN A 33 -10.08 2.13 -1.15
N ALA A 34 -11.26 1.81 -1.70
CA ALA A 34 -12.26 1.00 -0.99
C ALA A 34 -11.80 -0.45 -0.86
N ALA A 35 -11.22 -1.02 -1.93
CA ALA A 35 -10.70 -2.38 -1.95
C ALA A 35 -9.55 -2.58 -0.96
N ILE A 36 -8.54 -1.70 -0.97
CA ILE A 36 -7.42 -1.82 -0.03
C ILE A 36 -7.85 -1.61 1.42
N THR A 37 -8.86 -0.74 1.66
CA THR A 37 -9.47 -0.57 2.98
C THR A 37 -10.20 -1.85 3.44
N GLU A 38 -10.94 -2.50 2.55
CA GLU A 38 -11.63 -3.77 2.82
C GLU A 38 -10.62 -4.85 3.23
N MET A 39 -9.51 -4.97 2.48
CA MET A 39 -8.39 -5.87 2.77
C MET A 39 -7.74 -5.56 4.12
N ALA A 40 -7.41 -4.30 4.38
CA ALA A 40 -6.72 -3.90 5.60
C ALA A 40 -7.55 -4.17 6.86
N LYS A 41 -8.87 -3.89 6.82
CA LYS A 41 -9.78 -4.20 7.92
C LYS A 41 -9.95 -5.71 8.15
N ALA A 42 -9.82 -6.50 7.10
CA ALA A 42 -9.93 -7.96 7.19
C ALA A 42 -8.68 -8.60 7.80
N TRP A 43 -7.50 -7.99 7.65
CA TRP A 43 -6.20 -8.54 8.07
C TRP A 43 -5.45 -7.63 9.05
N PRO A 44 -5.99 -7.37 10.26
CA PRO A 44 -5.39 -6.44 11.22
C PRO A 44 -4.02 -6.91 11.78
N SER A 45 -3.64 -8.17 11.56
CA SER A 45 -2.34 -8.73 11.95
C SER A 45 -1.33 -8.80 10.80
N LEU A 46 -1.61 -8.16 9.66
CA LEU A 46 -0.73 -8.19 8.50
C LEU A 46 0.62 -7.54 8.83
N GLU A 47 1.70 -8.28 8.56
CA GLU A 47 3.10 -7.86 8.75
C GLU A 47 3.83 -7.67 7.42
N PHE A 48 3.41 -8.39 6.37
CA PHE A 48 4.01 -8.33 5.03
C PHE A 48 2.91 -8.24 3.96
N LEU A 49 2.99 -7.23 3.08
CA LEU A 49 2.05 -7.06 1.96
C LEU A 49 2.77 -6.61 0.68
N TYR A 50 2.99 -7.54 -0.24
CA TYR A 50 3.49 -7.26 -1.60
C TYR A 50 2.45 -7.64 -2.67
N LEU A 51 2.11 -6.69 -3.55
CA LEU A 51 1.20 -6.90 -4.68
C LEU A 51 1.89 -6.48 -5.97
N ASN A 52 2.22 -7.44 -6.83
CA ASN A 52 2.81 -7.26 -8.15
C ASN A 52 4.01 -6.31 -8.19
N PHE A 53 4.88 -6.36 -7.17
CA PHE A 53 5.99 -5.42 -7.01
C PHE A 53 6.91 -5.28 -8.26
N ALA A 54 6.92 -6.25 -9.18
CA ALA A 54 7.78 -6.28 -10.37
C ALA A 54 7.08 -5.93 -11.71
N GLY A 55 5.82 -5.48 -11.75
CA GLY A 55 5.15 -5.28 -13.05
C GLY A 55 3.73 -4.72 -13.06
N TRP A 56 3.51 -3.53 -12.49
CA TRP A 56 2.25 -2.81 -12.71
C TRP A 56 2.29 -2.14 -14.08
N THR A 57 1.46 -2.62 -15.01
CA THR A 57 1.31 -2.01 -16.35
C THR A 57 0.27 -0.89 -16.39
N VAL A 58 -0.48 -0.69 -15.30
CA VAL A 58 -1.55 0.31 -15.20
C VAL A 58 -1.34 1.24 -14.00
N PRO A 59 -1.79 2.50 -14.09
CA PRO A 59 -1.84 3.39 -12.93
C PRO A 59 -2.66 2.78 -11.79
N SER A 60 -2.17 2.91 -10.56
CA SER A 60 -2.89 2.45 -9.37
C SER A 60 -4.06 3.37 -9.07
N GLU A 61 -5.22 2.80 -8.73
CA GLU A 61 -6.36 3.57 -8.20
C GLU A 61 -6.28 3.73 -6.66
N ILE A 62 -5.22 3.20 -6.04
CA ILE A 62 -4.91 3.47 -4.64
C ILE A 62 -4.22 4.82 -4.58
N THR A 63 -4.79 5.74 -3.82
CA THR A 63 -4.21 7.07 -3.56
C THR A 63 -3.69 7.12 -2.11
N PRO A 64 -3.12 8.24 -1.64
CA PRO A 64 -2.67 8.36 -0.25
C PRO A 64 -3.79 8.12 0.76
N VAL A 65 -5.07 8.32 0.38
CA VAL A 65 -6.23 8.01 1.22
C VAL A 65 -6.31 6.51 1.52
N GLY A 66 -6.21 5.66 0.51
CA GLY A 66 -6.20 4.21 0.67
C GLY A 66 -4.95 3.73 1.41
N PHE A 67 -3.80 4.35 1.11
CA PHE A 67 -2.53 4.06 1.78
C PHE A 67 -2.59 4.34 3.29
N ILE A 68 -3.12 5.51 3.69
CA ILE A 68 -3.36 5.86 5.10
C ILE A 68 -4.28 4.82 5.76
N SER A 69 -5.36 4.42 5.08
CA SER A 69 -6.29 3.44 5.64
C SER A 69 -5.64 2.07 5.85
N LEU A 70 -4.78 1.64 4.92
CA LEU A 70 -3.99 0.41 5.05
C LEU A 70 -3.12 0.46 6.31
N LEU A 71 -2.30 1.51 6.48
CA LEU A 71 -1.41 1.62 7.63
C LEU A 71 -2.17 1.75 8.96
N THR A 72 -3.30 2.46 8.95
CA THR A 72 -4.17 2.63 10.12
C THR A 72 -4.74 1.29 10.61
N HIS A 73 -5.12 0.41 9.68
CA HIS A 73 -5.73 -0.88 10.02
C HIS A 73 -4.72 -2.03 10.16
N CYS A 74 -3.52 -1.87 9.62
CA CYS A 74 -2.42 -2.84 9.70
C CYS A 74 -1.21 -2.24 10.44
N PRO A 75 -1.30 -1.98 11.76
CA PRO A 75 -0.23 -1.32 12.52
C PRO A 75 1.04 -2.19 12.70
N LYS A 76 0.96 -3.49 12.39
CA LYS A 76 2.08 -4.44 12.46
C LYS A 76 2.86 -4.59 11.16
N LEU A 77 2.43 -3.91 10.10
CA LEU A 77 3.05 -3.99 8.78
C LEU A 77 4.52 -3.54 8.88
N LYS A 78 5.43 -4.32 8.30
CA LYS A 78 6.89 -4.11 8.32
C LYS A 78 7.44 -4.01 6.90
N ASP A 79 6.89 -4.82 6.01
CA ASP A 79 7.29 -4.91 4.61
C ASP A 79 6.11 -4.57 3.72
N LEU A 80 6.26 -3.53 2.90
CA LEU A 80 5.19 -3.01 2.06
C LEU A 80 5.67 -2.77 0.63
N GLY A 81 4.94 -3.34 -0.31
CA GLY A 81 5.21 -3.25 -1.74
C GLY A 81 3.93 -3.21 -2.54
N ILE A 82 3.41 -2.01 -2.73
CA ILE A 82 2.20 -1.74 -3.52
C ILE A 82 2.44 -0.47 -4.32
N VAL A 83 1.77 -0.35 -5.46
CA VAL A 83 1.80 0.91 -6.21
C VAL A 83 0.71 1.83 -5.69
N VAL A 84 1.05 3.09 -5.45
CA VAL A 84 0.15 4.14 -5.00
C VAL A 84 0.31 5.33 -5.92
N ASP A 85 -0.80 5.91 -6.34
CA ASP A 85 -0.81 7.16 -7.06
C ASP A 85 -0.49 8.32 -6.10
N PHE A 86 0.74 8.83 -6.17
CA PHE A 86 1.24 9.98 -5.42
C PHE A 86 1.34 11.25 -6.27
N THR A 87 0.54 11.36 -7.35
CA THR A 87 0.40 12.62 -8.12
C THR A 87 -0.10 13.77 -7.24
N SER A 88 -0.87 13.46 -6.19
CA SER A 88 -1.28 14.40 -5.15
C SER A 88 -1.08 13.79 -3.76
N VAL A 89 -0.75 14.63 -2.79
CA VAL A 89 -0.70 14.28 -1.37
C VAL A 89 -1.71 15.11 -0.57
N PRO A 90 -2.23 14.61 0.56
CA PRO A 90 -3.14 15.38 1.40
C PRO A 90 -2.47 16.66 1.92
N GLU A 91 -3.19 17.78 1.89
CA GLU A 91 -2.70 19.04 2.49
C GLU A 91 -2.58 18.93 4.02
N GLN A 92 -3.43 18.10 4.63
CA GLN A 92 -3.45 17.85 6.07
C GLN A 92 -2.83 16.48 6.34
N LEU A 93 -1.66 16.51 6.98
CA LEU A 93 -0.98 15.30 7.42
C LEU A 93 -1.64 14.73 8.70
N PRO A 94 -1.61 13.40 8.90
CA PRO A 94 -2.02 12.81 10.17
C PRO A 94 -1.23 13.38 11.34
N ALA A 95 -1.90 13.58 12.48
CA ALA A 95 -1.27 14.16 13.68
C ALA A 95 -0.26 13.22 14.36
N LEU A 96 -0.32 11.92 14.07
CA LEU A 96 0.56 10.89 14.61
C LEU A 96 1.07 9.98 13.50
N PRO A 97 2.28 9.40 13.66
CA PRO A 97 2.75 8.32 12.82
C PRO A 97 1.73 7.19 12.75
N LEU A 98 1.46 6.70 11.53
CA LEU A 98 0.53 5.59 11.31
C LEU A 98 1.23 4.25 11.47
N ASN A 99 2.52 4.19 11.14
CA ASN A 99 3.32 2.99 11.27
C ASN A 99 4.76 3.36 11.61
N THR A 100 5.37 2.67 12.57
CA THR A 100 6.77 2.88 12.98
C THR A 100 7.65 1.66 12.74
N ALA A 101 7.11 0.60 12.15
CA ALA A 101 7.79 -0.66 11.90
C ALA A 101 8.30 -0.79 10.45
N ILE A 102 7.71 -0.07 9.50
CA ILE A 102 8.16 -0.05 8.10
C ILE A 102 9.46 0.74 8.00
N GLU A 103 10.51 0.07 7.52
CA GLU A 103 11.80 0.68 7.22
C GLU A 103 12.06 0.82 5.72
N GLN A 104 11.37 0.04 4.88
CA GLN A 104 11.52 0.05 3.43
C GLN A 104 10.14 -0.04 2.77
N TYR A 105 9.93 0.80 1.75
CA TYR A 105 8.73 0.80 0.93
C TYR A 105 9.10 0.57 -0.54
N GLU A 106 8.58 -0.52 -1.11
CA GLU A 106 8.69 -0.84 -2.54
C GLU A 106 7.57 -0.13 -3.30
N ALA A 107 7.85 1.10 -3.77
CA ALA A 107 6.89 1.94 -4.48
C ALA A 107 6.63 1.47 -5.92
N GLY A 108 7.48 0.60 -6.48
CA GLY A 108 7.36 0.13 -7.86
C GLY A 108 7.27 1.30 -8.84
N THR A 109 6.27 1.28 -9.72
CA THR A 109 6.01 2.33 -10.73
C THR A 109 5.00 3.39 -10.24
N SER A 110 5.00 3.69 -8.93
CA SER A 110 4.12 4.71 -8.34
C SER A 110 4.32 6.07 -9.03
N PRO A 111 3.27 6.69 -9.61
CA PRO A 111 3.41 7.99 -10.22
C PRO A 111 3.59 9.05 -9.12
N ILE A 112 4.60 9.92 -9.30
CA ILE A 112 4.99 10.97 -8.36
C ILE A 112 5.17 12.27 -9.14
N GLU A 113 4.39 13.30 -8.81
CA GLU A 113 4.55 14.64 -9.42
C GLU A 113 5.45 15.58 -8.60
N LYS A 114 5.36 15.50 -7.27
CA LYS A 114 6.09 16.37 -6.33
C LYS A 114 6.88 15.51 -5.33
N PRO A 115 8.08 15.03 -5.70
CA PRO A 115 8.86 14.13 -4.87
C PRO A 115 9.09 14.61 -3.44
N GLU A 116 9.31 15.92 -3.24
CA GLU A 116 9.54 16.51 -1.91
C GLU A 116 8.29 16.40 -1.03
N ALA A 117 7.12 16.75 -1.58
CA ALA A 117 5.86 16.66 -0.85
C ALA A 117 5.50 15.20 -0.51
N VAL A 118 5.81 14.26 -1.41
CA VAL A 118 5.64 12.82 -1.15
C VAL A 118 6.61 12.33 -0.09
N ALA A 119 7.87 12.75 -0.12
CA ALA A 119 8.86 12.39 0.90
C ALA A 119 8.47 12.91 2.29
N GLU A 120 8.03 14.18 2.39
CA GLU A 120 7.52 14.76 3.65
C GLU A 120 6.29 14.01 4.16
N PHE A 121 5.35 13.69 3.26
CA PHE A 121 4.18 12.90 3.57
C PHE A 121 4.55 11.53 4.14
N LEU A 122 5.42 10.78 3.45
CA LEU A 122 5.87 9.45 3.87
C LEU A 122 6.63 9.51 5.20
N ALA A 123 7.52 10.49 5.38
CA ALA A 123 8.27 10.69 6.63
C ALA A 123 7.35 11.01 7.82
N CYS A 124 6.23 11.71 7.58
CA CYS A 124 5.25 12.01 8.62
C CYS A 124 4.51 10.75 9.09
N ILE A 125 4.05 9.91 8.15
CA ILE A 125 3.23 8.72 8.49
C ILE A 125 4.06 7.48 8.83
N MET A 126 5.30 7.41 8.35
CA MET A 126 6.26 6.32 8.55
C MET A 126 7.66 6.88 8.90
N PRO A 127 7.85 7.40 10.13
CA PRO A 127 9.07 8.13 10.51
C PRO A 127 10.34 7.27 10.54
N ASN A 128 10.21 5.94 10.56
CA ASN A 128 11.35 5.02 10.52
C ASN A 128 11.65 4.51 9.09
N LEU A 129 10.97 5.04 8.07
CA LEU A 129 11.24 4.72 6.68
C LEU A 129 12.64 5.22 6.28
N LYS A 130 13.51 4.29 5.90
CA LYS A 130 14.91 4.54 5.52
C LYS A 130 15.10 4.55 4.00
N ALA A 131 14.28 3.80 3.27
CA ALA A 131 14.39 3.67 1.83
C ALA A 131 13.02 3.58 1.15
N VAL A 132 12.89 4.29 0.03
CA VAL A 132 11.83 4.07 -0.96
C VAL A 132 12.51 3.53 -2.21
N VAL A 133 12.12 2.34 -2.63
CA VAL A 133 12.72 1.64 -3.76
C VAL A 133 11.69 1.56 -4.89
N GLY A 134 12.16 1.75 -6.12
CA GLY A 134 11.36 1.63 -7.35
C GLY A 134 12.15 0.87 -8.41
N TRP A 135 11.46 0.47 -9.48
CA TRP A 135 12.05 -0.22 -10.63
C TRP A 135 12.32 0.74 -11.79
#